data_AF-R4KBL5-F1
#
_entry.id   AF-R4KBL5-F1
#
_cell.length_a   1.000
_cell.length_b   1.000
_cell.length_c   1.000
_cell.angle_alpha   90.00
_cell.angle_beta   90.00
_cell.angle_gamma   90.00
#
_symmetry.space_group_name_H-M   'P 1'
#
loop_
_entity.id
_entity.type
_entity.pdbx_description
1 polymer ?
#
loop_
_entity_poly.entity_id
_entity_poly.type
_entity_poly.pdbx_seq_one_letter_code
_entity_poly.pdbx_strand_id
1 'polypeptide(L)'
;MREVGIIKWFGGFNPRIHKLNDFGYILRDNQPDLYVNRNHLHCKAKLLTPGTVVSFEIGVNYKNNMEQALKVKLLKNEKEGTLIKTCVFSSRKEYYMPIIVSFFKDADASDIEVLFPKILNLDKEEKRRILESMDLEFKERDNVFKFLDIEEKINILFYLEENKLLKKWSGLDLKVKIFFLYRLCSENKVMGLIERLKEKDLFVRAMLIIAWVKCNQDKKYAAYKKACEFIYKYSSDMRYEDSNYEELRLIFPQRKNDFKVDINKPWINWSIFEFIQYCNGTSILEDIDKGNRAVIILVSTINNFMKRFNI
;
A
#
# COMPACT_ATOMS: atom_id res chain seq x y z
N MET A 1 14.96 -33.95 6.62
CA MET A 1 14.46 -32.60 6.92
C MET A 1 15.07 -31.65 5.89
N ARG A 2 14.28 -30.74 5.29
CA ARG A 2 14.84 -29.71 4.41
C ARG A 2 15.41 -28.57 5.24
N GLU A 3 16.48 -27.98 4.73
CA GLU A 3 17.15 -26.82 5.29
C GLU A 3 17.27 -25.72 4.23
N VAL A 4 17.62 -24.52 4.68
CA VAL A 4 17.89 -23.36 3.82
C VAL A 4 19.30 -22.87 4.05
N GLY A 5 19.93 -22.40 2.98
CA GLY A 5 21.24 -21.79 3.04
C GLY A 5 21.49 -20.90 1.84
N ILE A 6 22.68 -20.31 1.81
CA ILE A 6 23.07 -19.35 0.79
C ILE A 6 24.24 -19.94 0.00
N ILE A 7 24.15 -19.94 -1.32
CA ILE A 7 25.27 -20.34 -2.17
C ILE A 7 26.46 -19.41 -1.86
N LYS A 8 27.52 -19.98 -1.30
CA LYS A 8 28.81 -19.29 -1.14
C LYS A 8 29.46 -19.11 -2.49
N TRP A 9 29.52 -20.21 -3.24
CA TRP A 9 30.04 -20.28 -4.59
C TRP A 9 29.62 -21.61 -5.23
N PHE A 10 29.53 -21.65 -6.55
CA PHE A 10 29.26 -22.88 -7.31
C PHE A 10 29.90 -22.79 -8.70
N GLY A 11 30.59 -23.85 -9.14
CA GLY A 11 31.06 -23.97 -10.52
C GLY A 11 32.47 -23.43 -10.81
N GLY A 12 32.60 -22.40 -11.64
CA GLY A 12 33.91 -21.78 -11.98
C GLY A 12 34.90 -22.66 -12.76
N PHE A 13 35.80 -22.01 -13.49
CA PHE A 13 36.83 -22.71 -14.26
C PHE A 13 38.01 -23.10 -13.37
N ASN A 14 38.38 -24.37 -13.40
CA ASN A 14 39.57 -24.86 -12.72
C ASN A 14 40.74 -24.94 -13.70
N PRO A 15 41.72 -24.04 -13.62
CA PRO A 15 42.83 -23.99 -14.57
C PRO A 15 43.74 -25.23 -14.47
N ARG A 16 43.78 -25.90 -13.30
CA ARG A 16 44.65 -27.07 -13.09
C ARG A 16 44.19 -28.30 -13.87
N ILE A 17 42.87 -28.50 -13.97
CA ILE A 17 42.27 -29.65 -14.68
C ILE A 17 41.62 -29.24 -16.01
N HIS A 18 41.70 -27.96 -16.38
CA HIS A 18 41.14 -27.37 -17.59
C HIS A 18 39.64 -27.68 -17.80
N LYS A 19 38.86 -27.70 -16.70
CA LYS A 19 37.42 -28.02 -16.69
C LYS A 19 36.66 -27.09 -15.75
N LEU A 20 35.35 -26.92 -16.00
CA LEU A 20 34.46 -26.28 -15.04
C LEU A 20 34.25 -27.23 -13.86
N ASN A 21 34.33 -26.72 -12.63
CA ASN A 21 33.94 -27.54 -11.49
C ASN A 21 32.43 -27.80 -11.54
N ASP A 22 32.04 -28.98 -11.09
CA ASP A 22 30.68 -29.44 -10.99
C ASP A 22 30.21 -29.43 -9.52
N PHE A 23 30.84 -28.64 -8.67
CA PHE A 23 30.52 -28.56 -7.25
C PHE A 23 30.56 -27.12 -6.74
N GLY A 24 30.12 -26.94 -5.50
CA GLY A 24 30.14 -25.68 -4.77
C GLY A 24 29.95 -25.89 -3.28
N TYR A 25 29.70 -24.78 -2.57
CA TYR A 25 29.42 -24.81 -1.13
C TYR A 25 28.24 -23.89 -0.77
N ILE A 26 27.46 -24.33 0.20
CA ILE A 26 26.31 -23.62 0.76
C ILE A 26 26.67 -23.16 2.18
N LEU A 27 26.58 -21.85 2.43
CA LEU A 27 26.63 -21.26 3.77
C LEU A 27 25.39 -21.69 4.56
N ARG A 28 25.61 -22.25 5.76
CA ARG A 28 24.57 -22.60 6.72
C ARG A 28 24.66 -21.70 7.95
N ASP A 29 23.53 -21.48 8.61
CA ASP A 29 23.49 -20.69 9.84
C ASP A 29 24.11 -21.48 11.00
N ASN A 30 25.13 -20.90 11.65
CA ASN A 30 25.83 -21.48 12.80
C ASN A 30 26.39 -22.90 12.57
N GLN A 31 26.63 -23.27 11.32
CA GLN A 31 27.14 -24.59 10.92
C GLN A 31 28.21 -24.45 9.84
N PRO A 32 29.10 -25.45 9.67
CA PRO A 32 30.08 -25.45 8.58
C PRO A 32 29.42 -25.42 7.20
N ASP A 33 30.13 -24.83 6.23
CA ASP A 33 29.76 -24.85 4.82
C ASP A 33 29.45 -26.28 4.34
N LEU A 34 28.34 -26.44 3.63
CA LEU A 34 27.89 -27.73 3.13
C LEU A 34 28.28 -27.91 1.68
N TYR A 35 28.98 -29.00 1.36
CA TYR A 35 29.35 -29.35 -0.01
C TYR A 35 28.12 -29.67 -0.86
N VAL A 36 28.09 -29.21 -2.11
CA VAL A 36 27.03 -29.51 -3.08
C VAL A 36 27.63 -29.94 -4.42
N ASN A 37 27.13 -31.03 -5.00
CA ASN A 37 27.48 -31.48 -6.35
C ASN A 37 26.37 -31.18 -7.35
N ARG A 38 26.74 -30.95 -8.62
CA ARG A 38 25.84 -30.66 -9.75
C ARG A 38 24.76 -31.70 -9.94
N ASN A 39 25.05 -32.97 -9.67
CA ASN A 39 24.08 -34.08 -9.81
C ASN A 39 22.94 -34.00 -8.79
N HIS A 40 23.06 -33.18 -7.74
CA HIS A 40 22.03 -32.97 -6.74
C HIS A 40 21.20 -31.70 -6.99
N LEU A 41 21.45 -30.97 -8.08
CA LEU A 41 20.71 -29.76 -8.41
C LEU A 41 19.38 -30.07 -9.10
N HIS A 42 18.30 -29.56 -8.53
CA HIS A 42 16.96 -29.55 -9.11
C HIS A 42 16.64 -28.15 -9.67
N CYS A 43 17.67 -27.45 -10.16
CA CYS A 43 17.58 -26.15 -10.79
C CYS A 43 18.75 -25.95 -11.77
N LYS A 44 18.68 -24.91 -12.60
CA LYS A 44 19.76 -24.61 -13.56
C LYS A 44 20.98 -24.09 -12.80
N ALA A 45 22.13 -24.75 -12.95
CA ALA A 45 23.39 -24.37 -12.27
C ALA A 45 23.79 -22.90 -12.46
N LYS A 46 23.50 -22.30 -13.63
CA LYS A 46 23.76 -20.88 -13.91
C LYS A 46 23.01 -19.89 -13.01
N LEU A 47 21.99 -20.36 -12.29
CA LEU A 47 21.21 -19.55 -11.34
C LEU A 47 21.81 -19.60 -9.93
N LEU A 48 22.82 -20.44 -9.67
CA LEU A 48 23.47 -20.59 -8.38
C LEU A 48 24.70 -19.68 -8.29
N THR A 49 24.46 -18.37 -8.31
CA THR A 49 25.51 -17.38 -8.08
C THR A 49 25.71 -17.15 -6.57
N PRO A 50 26.88 -16.64 -6.12
CA PRO A 50 27.06 -16.22 -4.73
C PRO A 50 25.90 -15.35 -4.24
N GLY A 51 25.41 -15.62 -3.03
CA GLY A 51 24.25 -14.94 -2.45
C GLY A 51 22.89 -15.55 -2.82
N THR A 52 22.83 -16.52 -3.74
CA THR A 52 21.58 -17.19 -4.10
C THR A 52 21.08 -18.07 -2.96
N VAL A 53 19.81 -17.93 -2.60
CA VAL A 53 19.21 -18.69 -1.51
C VAL A 53 18.57 -19.97 -2.04
N VAL A 54 18.89 -21.09 -1.38
CA VAL A 54 18.49 -22.43 -1.80
C VAL A 54 17.91 -23.22 -0.63
N SER A 55 17.04 -24.17 -0.96
CA SER A 55 16.61 -25.22 -0.05
C SER A 55 17.23 -26.56 -0.45
N PHE A 56 17.58 -27.40 0.51
CA PHE A 56 18.24 -28.68 0.29
C PHE A 56 17.92 -29.69 1.40
N GLU A 57 18.25 -30.96 1.18
CA GLU A 57 18.25 -32.00 2.22
C GLU A 57 19.71 -32.31 2.59
N ILE A 58 20.00 -32.55 3.87
CA ILE A 58 21.32 -33.08 4.26
C ILE A 58 21.35 -34.58 3.99
N GLY A 59 22.41 -35.04 3.35
CA GLY A 59 22.77 -36.45 3.26
C GLY A 59 24.26 -36.67 3.49
N VAL A 60 24.68 -37.93 3.47
CA VAL A 60 26.08 -38.33 3.62
C VAL A 60 26.58 -38.92 2.32
N ASN A 61 27.78 -38.54 1.90
CA ASN A 61 28.46 -39.16 0.78
C ASN A 61 29.09 -40.48 1.25
N TYR A 62 28.58 -41.61 0.76
CA TYR A 62 29.03 -42.94 1.15
C TYR A 62 30.53 -43.21 0.90
N LYS A 63 31.19 -42.45 0.02
CA LYS A 63 32.61 -42.68 -0.30
C LYS A 63 33.57 -42.15 0.75
N ASN A 64 33.23 -41.04 1.40
CA ASN A 64 34.12 -40.32 2.32
C ASN A 64 33.45 -40.01 3.67
N ASN A 65 32.21 -40.46 3.86
CA ASN A 65 31.40 -40.24 5.05
C ASN A 65 31.22 -38.76 5.43
N MET A 66 31.29 -37.85 4.45
CA MET A 66 31.10 -36.41 4.67
C MET A 66 29.68 -35.96 4.32
N GLU A 67 29.16 -34.98 5.06
CA GLU A 67 27.87 -34.36 4.76
C GLU A 67 27.88 -33.65 3.40
N GLN A 68 26.76 -33.72 2.69
CA GLN A 68 26.52 -33.00 1.44
C GLN A 68 25.05 -32.60 1.29
N ALA A 69 24.82 -31.56 0.50
CA ALA A 69 23.50 -31.12 0.11
C ALA A 69 22.94 -31.97 -1.03
N LEU A 70 21.72 -32.46 -0.82
CA LEU A 70 20.93 -33.24 -1.77
C LEU A 70 19.69 -32.45 -2.21
N LYS A 71 19.17 -32.76 -3.41
CA LYS A 71 17.93 -32.19 -3.96
C LYS A 71 17.82 -30.66 -3.84
N VAL A 72 18.89 -29.97 -4.23
CA VAL A 72 19.05 -28.52 -4.07
C VAL A 72 18.14 -27.76 -5.05
N LYS A 73 17.29 -26.88 -4.53
CA LYS A 73 16.35 -26.06 -5.29
C LYS A 73 16.54 -24.59 -4.93
N LEU A 74 16.15 -23.69 -5.84
CA LEU A 74 16.02 -22.27 -5.50
C LEU A 74 14.92 -22.09 -4.47
N LEU A 75 15.15 -21.30 -3.43
CA LEU A 75 14.18 -21.13 -2.34
C LEU A 75 12.83 -20.60 -2.84
N LYS A 76 12.84 -19.69 -3.82
CA LYS A 76 11.62 -19.17 -4.49
C LYS A 76 10.73 -20.23 -5.15
N ASN A 77 11.23 -21.45 -5.33
CA ASN A 77 10.51 -22.58 -5.91
C ASN A 77 10.13 -23.63 -4.85
N GLU A 78 10.34 -23.34 -3.56
CA GLU A 78 9.97 -24.22 -2.47
C GLU A 78 8.45 -24.32 -2.33
N LYS A 79 7.97 -25.50 -1.96
CA LYS A 79 6.55 -25.80 -1.76
C LYS A 79 6.27 -26.45 -0.39
N GLU A 80 7.31 -26.85 0.34
CA GLU A 80 7.15 -27.41 1.67
C GLU A 80 6.70 -26.33 2.67
N GLY A 81 5.43 -26.37 3.08
CA GLY A 81 4.80 -25.32 3.89
C GLY A 81 5.49 -25.05 5.22
N THR A 82 6.02 -26.07 5.90
CA THR A 82 6.79 -25.92 7.14
C THR A 82 8.06 -25.12 6.94
N LEU A 83 8.85 -25.43 5.89
CA LEU A 83 10.07 -24.71 5.56
C LEU A 83 9.77 -23.26 5.15
N ILE A 84 8.73 -23.05 4.33
CA ILE A 84 8.29 -21.71 3.94
C ILE A 84 7.94 -20.91 5.19
N LYS A 85 7.11 -21.44 6.10
CA LYS A 85 6.77 -20.77 7.37
C LYS A 85 8.05 -20.41 8.15
N THR A 86 8.97 -21.35 8.36
CA THR A 86 10.25 -21.09 9.04
C THR A 86 11.03 -19.95 8.38
N CYS A 87 11.13 -19.94 7.06
CA CYS A 87 11.84 -18.89 6.32
C CYS A 87 11.13 -17.54 6.41
N VAL A 88 9.80 -17.49 6.26
CA VAL A 88 9.06 -16.24 6.35
C VAL A 88 9.08 -15.66 7.77
N PHE A 89 9.27 -16.48 8.81
CA PHE A 89 9.49 -16.01 10.19
C PHE A 89 10.95 -15.76 10.55
N SER A 90 11.91 -16.04 9.67
CA SER A 90 13.34 -15.76 9.92
C SER A 90 13.64 -14.26 10.01
N SER A 91 14.63 -13.86 10.81
CA SER A 91 15.14 -12.48 10.81
C SER A 91 15.96 -12.12 9.56
N ARG A 92 16.37 -13.12 8.76
CA ARG A 92 17.21 -12.93 7.58
C ARG A 92 16.37 -12.57 6.35
N LYS A 93 16.62 -11.39 5.77
CA LYS A 93 15.93 -10.90 4.56
C LYS A 93 16.10 -11.81 3.36
N GLU A 94 17.25 -12.45 3.25
CA GLU A 94 17.56 -13.38 2.17
C GLU A 94 16.57 -14.54 2.15
N TYR A 95 16.05 -14.95 3.31
CA TYR A 95 15.20 -16.12 3.42
C TYR A 95 13.73 -15.83 3.13
N TYR A 96 13.18 -14.72 3.63
CA TYR A 96 11.76 -14.44 3.43
C TYR A 96 11.45 -13.75 2.10
N MET A 97 12.31 -12.84 1.63
CA MET A 97 12.02 -12.05 0.43
C MET A 97 11.73 -12.88 -0.83
N PRO A 98 12.43 -14.00 -1.11
CA PRO A 98 12.17 -14.80 -2.30
C PRO A 98 10.83 -15.56 -2.29
N ILE A 99 10.23 -15.74 -1.12
CA ILE A 99 9.07 -16.63 -0.92
C ILE A 99 7.84 -15.94 -0.32
N ILE A 100 7.99 -14.72 0.20
CA ILE A 100 6.89 -14.02 0.87
C ILE A 100 5.70 -13.79 -0.07
N VAL A 101 5.98 -13.56 -1.35
CA VAL A 101 4.97 -13.39 -2.40
C VAL A 101 4.22 -14.68 -2.68
N SER A 102 4.96 -15.79 -2.88
CA SER A 102 4.34 -17.10 -3.09
C SER A 102 3.57 -17.55 -1.86
N PHE A 103 4.09 -17.23 -0.66
CA PHE A 103 3.39 -17.48 0.59
C PHE A 103 2.05 -16.76 0.60
N PHE A 104 1.98 -15.46 0.29
CA PHE A 104 0.71 -14.73 0.29
C PHE A 104 -0.34 -15.30 -0.67
N LYS A 105 0.06 -15.86 -1.81
CA LYS A 105 -0.88 -16.47 -2.75
C LYS A 105 -1.59 -17.68 -2.17
N ASP A 106 -0.84 -18.52 -1.46
CA ASP A 106 -1.32 -19.82 -0.99
C ASP A 106 -1.69 -19.84 0.51
N ALA A 107 -1.35 -18.78 1.26
CA ALA A 107 -1.58 -18.70 2.71
C ALA A 107 -3.05 -18.44 3.05
N ASP A 108 -3.49 -19.07 4.14
CA ASP A 108 -4.77 -18.76 4.77
C ASP A 108 -4.74 -17.41 5.51
N ALA A 109 -5.92 -16.91 5.90
CA ALA A 109 -6.02 -15.61 6.55
C ALA A 109 -5.23 -15.53 7.87
N SER A 110 -5.20 -16.61 8.66
CA SER A 110 -4.47 -16.68 9.93
C SER A 110 -2.96 -16.56 9.74
N ASP A 111 -2.41 -17.25 8.75
CA ASP A 111 -0.98 -17.21 8.43
C ASP A 111 -0.53 -15.82 7.99
N ILE A 112 -1.37 -15.12 7.21
CA ILE A 112 -1.15 -13.74 6.81
C ILE A 112 -1.19 -12.83 8.05
N GLU A 113 -2.13 -13.07 8.96
CA GLU A 113 -2.26 -12.30 10.20
C GLU A 113 -1.00 -12.32 11.07
N VAL A 114 -0.38 -13.49 11.22
CA VAL A 114 0.87 -13.66 11.98
C VAL A 114 2.06 -12.96 11.29
N LEU A 115 2.03 -12.82 9.96
CA LEU A 115 3.08 -12.13 9.22
C LEU A 115 2.97 -10.62 9.20
N PHE A 116 1.79 -10.05 9.40
CA PHE A 116 1.61 -8.61 9.28
C PHE A 116 2.54 -7.78 10.17
N PRO A 117 2.77 -8.10 11.46
CA PRO A 117 3.71 -7.34 12.28
C PRO A 117 5.11 -7.27 11.66
N LYS A 118 5.54 -8.35 10.99
CA LYS A 118 6.81 -8.37 10.28
C LYS A 118 6.80 -7.46 9.07
N ILE A 119 5.78 -7.54 8.22
CA ILE A 119 5.64 -6.66 7.03
C ILE A 119 5.63 -5.20 7.45
N LEU A 120 4.92 -4.86 8.53
CA LEU A 120 4.83 -3.50 9.05
C LEU A 120 6.16 -2.95 9.55
N ASN A 121 7.08 -3.82 9.96
CA ASN A 121 8.42 -3.44 10.39
C ASN A 121 9.44 -3.40 9.25
N LEU A 122 9.07 -3.79 8.02
CA LEU A 122 9.95 -3.66 6.85
C LEU A 122 10.15 -2.20 6.47
N ASP A 123 11.27 -1.93 5.79
CA ASP A 123 11.51 -0.60 5.23
C ASP A 123 10.55 -0.29 4.07
N LYS A 124 10.48 0.97 3.66
CA LYS A 124 9.54 1.44 2.63
C LYS A 124 9.77 0.75 1.28
N GLU A 125 11.02 0.46 0.90
CA GLU A 125 11.35 -0.18 -0.37
C GLU A 125 11.02 -1.68 -0.36
N GLU A 126 11.28 -2.36 0.75
CA GLU A 126 10.91 -3.77 0.94
C GLU A 126 9.39 -3.96 0.91
N LYS A 127 8.64 -3.11 1.62
CA LYS A 127 7.17 -3.07 1.55
C LYS A 127 6.70 -2.87 0.12
N ARG A 128 7.22 -1.86 -0.57
CA ARG A 128 6.86 -1.56 -1.96
C ARG A 128 7.07 -2.78 -2.87
N ARG A 129 8.21 -3.46 -2.78
CA ARG A 129 8.48 -4.67 -3.59
C ARG A 129 7.50 -5.80 -3.33
N ILE A 130 7.16 -6.03 -2.06
CA ILE A 130 6.18 -7.04 -1.67
C ILE A 130 4.81 -6.67 -2.23
N LEU A 131 4.38 -5.43 -2.05
CA LEU A 131 3.08 -4.94 -2.51
C LEU A 131 2.99 -4.95 -4.04
N GLU A 132 4.02 -4.53 -4.77
CA GLU A 132 4.06 -4.59 -6.24
C GLU A 132 3.93 -6.00 -6.80
N SER A 133 4.33 -7.01 -6.04
CA SER A 133 4.25 -8.41 -6.45
C SER A 133 2.91 -9.10 -6.15
N MET A 134 2.05 -8.47 -5.33
CA MET A 134 0.70 -8.94 -5.04
C MET A 134 -0.26 -8.55 -6.17
N ASP A 135 -1.16 -9.46 -6.54
CA ASP A 135 -2.26 -9.13 -7.43
C ASP A 135 -3.32 -8.25 -6.75
N LEU A 136 -4.21 -7.68 -7.57
CA LEU A 136 -5.24 -6.74 -7.10
C LEU A 136 -6.22 -7.42 -6.12
N GLU A 137 -6.65 -8.64 -6.43
CA GLU A 137 -7.60 -9.41 -5.63
C GLU A 137 -7.07 -9.67 -4.20
N PHE A 138 -5.78 -9.97 -4.08
CA PHE A 138 -5.14 -10.13 -2.79
C PHE A 138 -5.09 -8.83 -1.99
N LYS A 139 -4.76 -7.71 -2.65
CA LYS A 139 -4.76 -6.38 -2.00
C LYS A 139 -6.16 -5.91 -1.59
N GLU A 140 -7.21 -6.41 -2.23
CA GLU A 140 -8.60 -6.13 -1.86
C GLU A 140 -9.02 -6.77 -0.52
N ARG A 141 -8.29 -7.79 -0.02
CA ARG A 141 -8.62 -8.46 1.24
C ARG A 141 -8.54 -7.47 2.40
N ASP A 142 -9.54 -7.46 3.28
CA ASP A 142 -9.65 -6.44 4.34
C ASP A 142 -8.45 -6.43 5.30
N ASN A 143 -7.88 -7.60 5.56
CA ASN A 143 -6.68 -7.72 6.38
C ASN A 143 -5.47 -7.08 5.70
N VAL A 144 -5.27 -7.24 4.39
CA VAL A 144 -4.19 -6.60 3.64
C VAL A 144 -4.44 -5.10 3.46
N PHE A 145 -5.66 -4.74 3.06
CA PHE A 145 -6.05 -3.37 2.70
C PHE A 145 -5.78 -2.37 3.82
N LYS A 146 -5.99 -2.76 5.09
CA LYS A 146 -5.76 -1.90 6.26
C LYS A 146 -4.33 -1.37 6.36
N PHE A 147 -3.35 -2.15 5.88
CA PHE A 147 -1.92 -1.85 6.01
C PHE A 147 -1.32 -1.11 4.83
N LEU A 148 -2.07 -1.02 3.73
CA LEU A 148 -1.65 -0.27 2.57
C LEU A 148 -1.54 1.21 2.92
N ASP A 149 -0.59 1.89 2.29
CA ASP A 149 -0.53 3.33 2.42
C ASP A 149 -1.75 3.99 1.74
N ILE A 150 -1.93 5.28 1.98
CA ILE A 150 -3.09 6.01 1.47
C ILE A 150 -3.16 5.94 -0.06
N GLU A 151 -2.03 6.05 -0.77
CA GLU A 151 -1.98 6.09 -2.23
C GLU A 151 -2.35 4.72 -2.81
N GLU A 152 -1.83 3.65 -2.21
CA GLU A 152 -2.17 2.27 -2.54
C GLU A 152 -3.64 1.94 -2.28
N LYS A 153 -4.18 2.36 -1.12
CA LYS A 153 -5.61 2.22 -0.81
C LYS A 153 -6.45 2.90 -1.90
N ILE A 154 -6.12 4.14 -2.26
CA ILE A 154 -6.84 4.87 -3.31
C ILE A 154 -6.70 4.16 -4.66
N ASN A 155 -5.49 3.70 -5.04
CA ASN A 155 -5.25 2.96 -6.27
C ASN A 155 -6.19 1.76 -6.39
N ILE A 156 -6.31 0.94 -5.35
CA ILE A 156 -7.21 -0.22 -5.36
C ILE A 156 -8.66 0.20 -5.49
N LEU A 157 -9.13 1.12 -4.63
CA LEU A 157 -10.51 1.60 -4.66
C LEU A 157 -10.91 2.17 -6.02
N PHE A 158 -9.96 2.77 -6.74
CA PHE A 158 -10.18 3.40 -8.03
C PHE A 158 -10.32 2.42 -9.20
N TYR A 159 -9.83 1.18 -9.03
CA TYR A 159 -9.99 0.08 -9.97
C TYR A 159 -11.06 -0.94 -9.55
N LEU A 160 -11.63 -0.79 -8.35
CA LEU A 160 -12.75 -1.63 -7.92
C LEU A 160 -13.98 -1.43 -8.80
N GLU A 161 -14.70 -2.52 -9.03
CA GLU A 161 -16.07 -2.46 -9.53
C GLU A 161 -16.95 -1.63 -8.60
N GLU A 162 -17.85 -0.84 -9.18
CA GLU A 162 -18.72 0.08 -8.45
C GLU A 162 -19.47 -0.60 -7.30
N ASN A 163 -20.06 -1.78 -7.53
CA ASN A 163 -20.80 -2.51 -6.49
C ASN A 163 -19.90 -3.00 -5.34
N LYS A 164 -18.64 -3.35 -5.62
CA LYS A 164 -17.66 -3.71 -4.58
C LYS A 164 -17.28 -2.49 -3.76
N LEU A 165 -17.03 -1.36 -4.43
CA LEU A 165 -16.72 -0.09 -3.78
C LEU A 165 -17.85 0.37 -2.87
N LEU A 166 -19.10 0.32 -3.33
CA LEU A 166 -20.27 0.68 -2.52
C LEU A 166 -20.39 -0.17 -1.25
N LYS A 167 -20.07 -1.47 -1.32
CA LYS A 167 -20.06 -2.37 -0.15
C LYS A 167 -18.94 -2.04 0.83
N LYS A 168 -17.75 -1.69 0.33
CA LYS A 168 -16.59 -1.34 1.16
C LYS A 168 -16.69 0.07 1.77
N TRP A 169 -17.40 0.99 1.11
CA TRP A 169 -17.41 2.41 1.47
C TRP A 169 -17.65 2.71 2.95
N SER A 170 -18.63 2.04 3.57
CA SER A 170 -18.97 2.28 4.97
C SER A 170 -17.86 1.91 5.96
N GLY A 171 -16.95 1.01 5.58
CA GLY A 171 -15.82 0.56 6.40
C GLY A 171 -14.51 1.30 6.13
N LEU A 172 -14.51 2.28 5.21
CA LEU A 172 -13.31 3.07 4.92
C LEU A 172 -13.10 4.18 5.96
N ASP A 173 -11.82 4.40 6.29
CA ASP A 173 -11.41 5.50 7.16
C ASP A 173 -11.73 6.86 6.51
N LEU A 174 -11.96 7.88 7.34
CA LEU A 174 -12.31 9.23 6.92
C LEU A 174 -11.30 9.79 5.90
N LYS A 175 -10.01 9.67 6.22
CA LYS A 175 -8.92 10.09 5.33
C LYS A 175 -8.97 9.40 3.96
N VAL A 176 -9.20 8.10 3.92
CA VAL A 176 -9.28 7.32 2.66
C VAL A 176 -10.42 7.82 1.79
N LYS A 177 -11.60 8.07 2.37
CA LYS A 177 -12.75 8.61 1.64
C LYS A 177 -12.45 9.97 1.02
N ILE A 178 -11.81 10.87 1.76
CA ILE A 178 -11.51 12.23 1.29
C ILE A 178 -10.52 12.19 0.12
N PHE A 179 -9.41 11.46 0.27
CA PHE A 179 -8.41 11.32 -0.78
C PHE A 179 -8.96 10.59 -2.02
N PHE A 180 -9.87 9.64 -1.83
CA PHE A 180 -10.58 9.02 -2.94
C PHE A 180 -11.40 10.05 -3.74
N LEU A 181 -12.13 10.94 -3.06
CA LEU A 181 -12.89 12.01 -3.71
C LEU A 181 -11.99 13.01 -4.45
N TYR A 182 -10.83 13.35 -3.88
CA TYR A 182 -9.86 14.22 -4.57
C TYR A 182 -9.43 13.61 -5.90
N ARG A 183 -9.06 12.33 -5.89
CA ARG A 183 -8.67 11.63 -7.10
C ARG A 183 -9.81 11.49 -8.10
N LEU A 184 -11.02 11.11 -7.66
CA LEU A 184 -12.20 11.03 -8.53
C LEU A 184 -12.43 12.34 -9.29
N CYS A 185 -12.36 13.47 -8.56
CA CYS A 185 -12.45 14.77 -9.18
C CYS A 185 -11.28 14.99 -10.14
N SER A 186 -10.04 14.87 -9.69
CA SER A 186 -8.83 15.12 -10.50
C SER A 186 -8.86 14.38 -11.84
N GLU A 187 -9.20 13.09 -11.84
CA GLU A 187 -9.23 12.23 -13.02
C GLU A 187 -10.55 12.28 -13.81
N ASN A 188 -11.50 13.14 -13.47
CA ASN A 188 -12.80 13.27 -14.14
C ASN A 188 -13.62 11.96 -14.21
N LYS A 189 -13.51 11.05 -13.23
CA LYS A 189 -14.25 9.78 -13.25
C LYS A 189 -15.71 9.93 -12.78
N VAL A 190 -16.53 9.01 -13.31
CA VAL A 190 -18.01 8.98 -13.34
C VAL A 190 -18.70 9.42 -12.03
N MET A 191 -19.52 10.48 -12.14
CA MET A 191 -20.32 11.05 -11.05
C MET A 191 -21.48 10.18 -10.56
N GLY A 192 -21.95 9.23 -11.36
CA GLY A 192 -23.05 8.32 -10.98
C GLY A 192 -22.75 7.53 -9.70
N LEU A 193 -21.46 7.25 -9.44
CA LEU A 193 -21.02 6.66 -8.18
C LEU A 193 -21.32 7.56 -6.97
N ILE A 194 -21.04 8.87 -7.07
CA ILE A 194 -21.20 9.84 -5.97
C ILE A 194 -22.65 9.87 -5.48
N GLU A 195 -23.61 9.80 -6.40
CA GLU A 195 -25.04 9.84 -6.07
C GLU A 195 -25.53 8.57 -5.35
N ARG A 196 -24.81 7.44 -5.53
CA ARG A 196 -25.15 6.15 -4.93
C ARG A 196 -24.48 5.92 -3.58
N LEU A 197 -23.47 6.69 -3.23
CA LEU A 197 -22.75 6.56 -1.96
C LEU A 197 -23.62 7.01 -0.78
N LYS A 198 -23.95 6.05 0.10
CA LYS A 198 -24.68 6.31 1.34
C LYS A 198 -23.70 6.64 2.46
N GLU A 199 -23.46 7.92 2.68
CA GLU A 199 -22.54 8.40 3.72
C GLU A 199 -23.28 8.93 4.95
N LYS A 200 -22.83 8.48 6.13
CA LYS A 200 -23.31 8.92 7.44
C LYS A 200 -22.47 10.07 8.00
N ASP A 201 -21.16 10.06 7.73
CA ASP A 201 -20.26 11.11 8.14
C ASP A 201 -20.61 12.43 7.44
N LEU A 202 -20.95 13.46 8.23
CA LEU A 202 -21.44 14.72 7.71
C LEU A 202 -20.37 15.49 6.93
N PHE A 203 -19.10 15.35 7.31
CA PHE A 203 -18.00 16.01 6.60
C PHE A 203 -17.79 15.37 5.23
N VAL A 204 -17.69 14.05 5.15
CA VAL A 204 -17.59 13.35 3.86
C VAL A 204 -18.83 13.61 3.00
N ARG A 205 -20.01 13.71 3.60
CA ARG A 205 -21.23 14.07 2.86
C ARG A 205 -21.17 15.48 2.28
N ALA A 206 -20.59 16.45 2.99
CA ALA A 206 -20.31 17.76 2.44
C ALA A 206 -19.32 17.69 1.26
N MET A 207 -18.27 16.88 1.38
CA MET A 207 -17.27 16.67 0.31
C MET A 207 -17.88 16.04 -0.94
N LEU A 208 -18.79 15.06 -0.80
CA LEU A 208 -19.55 14.48 -1.90
C LEU A 208 -20.41 15.54 -2.61
N ILE A 209 -21.06 16.43 -1.86
CA ILE A 209 -21.86 17.55 -2.44
C ILE A 209 -20.95 18.52 -3.20
N ILE A 210 -19.78 18.86 -2.65
CA ILE A 210 -18.81 19.73 -3.32
C ILE A 210 -18.31 19.08 -4.62
N ALA A 211 -17.97 17.79 -4.61
CA ALA A 211 -17.61 17.05 -5.80
C ALA A 211 -18.75 17.11 -6.84
N TRP A 212 -19.99 16.89 -6.41
CA TRP A 212 -21.19 16.90 -7.27
C TRP A 212 -21.41 18.22 -8.01
N VAL A 213 -21.03 19.37 -7.41
CA VAL A 213 -21.11 20.69 -8.07
C VAL A 213 -20.33 20.75 -9.36
N LYS A 214 -19.22 20.01 -9.48
CA LYS A 214 -18.38 19.99 -10.67
C LYS A 214 -19.18 19.77 -11.96
N CYS A 215 -20.18 18.90 -11.91
CA CYS A 215 -21.03 18.56 -13.06
C CYS A 215 -22.40 19.26 -13.03
N ASN A 216 -22.70 20.04 -11.99
CA ASN A 216 -24.01 20.68 -11.77
C ASN A 216 -23.82 22.15 -11.38
N GLN A 217 -23.09 22.90 -12.22
CA GLN A 217 -22.71 24.28 -11.95
C GLN A 217 -23.93 25.21 -11.80
N ASP A 218 -25.05 24.90 -12.47
CA ASP A 218 -26.33 25.59 -12.35
C ASP A 218 -26.92 25.52 -10.92
N LYS A 219 -26.58 24.48 -10.15
CA LYS A 219 -27.04 24.24 -8.78
C LYS A 219 -25.98 24.54 -7.72
N LYS A 220 -24.84 25.13 -8.12
CA LYS A 220 -23.69 25.45 -7.27
C LYS A 220 -24.08 26.13 -5.96
N TYR A 221 -24.93 27.16 -6.02
CA TYR A 221 -25.33 27.92 -4.82
C TYR A 221 -26.05 27.05 -3.78
N ALA A 222 -27.06 26.30 -4.21
CA ALA A 222 -27.84 25.44 -3.31
C ALA A 222 -26.98 24.30 -2.74
N ALA A 223 -26.13 23.71 -3.57
CA ALA A 223 -25.22 22.65 -3.16
C ALA A 223 -24.20 23.13 -2.13
N TYR A 224 -23.49 24.24 -2.37
CA TYR A 224 -22.54 24.78 -1.39
C TYR A 224 -23.21 25.20 -0.09
N LYS A 225 -24.39 25.83 -0.15
CA LYS A 225 -25.16 26.11 1.07
C LYS A 225 -25.42 24.83 1.88
N LYS A 226 -25.80 23.74 1.22
CA LYS A 226 -26.04 22.45 1.87
C LYS A 226 -24.75 21.84 2.44
N ALA A 227 -23.64 21.92 1.72
CA ALA A 227 -22.33 21.47 2.21
C ALA A 227 -21.92 22.24 3.48
N CYS A 228 -22.14 23.56 3.53
CA CYS A 228 -21.88 24.38 4.71
C CYS A 228 -22.71 23.94 5.93
N GLU A 229 -24.00 23.64 5.74
CA GLU A 229 -24.86 23.13 6.82
C GLU A 229 -24.29 21.84 7.43
N PHE A 230 -23.79 20.93 6.60
CA PHE A 230 -23.18 19.68 7.08
C PHE A 230 -21.84 19.89 7.75
N ILE A 231 -20.96 20.76 7.22
CA ILE A 231 -19.68 21.08 7.88
C ILE A 231 -19.94 21.74 9.24
N TYR A 232 -20.89 22.68 9.33
CA TYR A 232 -21.24 23.33 10.59
C TYR A 232 -21.78 22.35 11.63
N LYS A 233 -22.68 21.47 11.21
CA LYS A 233 -23.22 20.42 12.09
C LYS A 233 -22.12 19.47 12.55
N TYR A 234 -21.28 18.99 11.63
CA TYR A 234 -20.12 18.15 11.95
C TYR A 234 -19.18 18.80 12.96
N SER A 235 -18.82 20.07 12.73
CA SER A 235 -18.02 20.88 13.65
C SER A 235 -18.62 20.98 15.06
N SER A 236 -19.95 21.03 15.14
CA SER A 236 -20.67 21.17 16.40
C SER A 236 -20.72 19.87 17.18
N ASP A 237 -20.76 18.74 16.47
CA ASP A 237 -20.79 17.39 17.04
C ASP A 237 -19.38 16.91 17.46
N MET A 238 -18.32 17.43 16.82
CA MET A 238 -16.93 17.09 17.15
C MET A 238 -16.49 17.59 18.54
N ARG A 239 -15.74 16.73 19.25
CA ARG A 239 -15.06 17.06 20.51
C ARG A 239 -13.55 17.21 20.27
N TYR A 240 -12.87 18.03 21.07
CA TYR A 240 -11.43 18.32 20.91
C TYR A 240 -10.51 17.08 20.98
N GLU A 241 -10.96 15.99 21.60
CA GLU A 241 -10.19 14.75 21.81
C GLU A 241 -10.44 13.69 20.71
N ASP A 242 -11.21 14.01 19.67
CA ASP A 242 -11.55 13.03 18.63
C ASP A 242 -10.34 12.74 17.72
N SER A 243 -9.93 11.48 17.62
CA SER A 243 -8.87 11.02 16.71
C SER A 243 -9.10 11.42 15.25
N ASN A 244 -10.36 11.58 14.83
CA ASN A 244 -10.70 12.05 13.49
C ASN A 244 -10.18 13.47 13.21
N TYR A 245 -10.00 14.28 14.25
CA TYR A 245 -9.52 15.65 14.11
C TYR A 245 -8.08 15.71 13.62
N GLU A 246 -7.18 14.90 14.21
CA GLU A 246 -5.78 14.86 13.79
C GLU A 246 -5.62 14.38 12.34
N GLU A 247 -6.49 13.48 11.88
CA GLU A 247 -6.52 13.07 10.47
C GLU A 247 -6.85 14.23 9.53
N LEU A 248 -7.80 15.09 9.92
CA LEU A 248 -8.25 16.22 9.12
C LEU A 248 -7.21 17.36 9.04
N ARG A 249 -6.29 17.48 10.01
CA ARG A 249 -5.22 18.51 9.96
C ARG A 249 -4.34 18.39 8.71
N LEU A 250 -4.20 17.17 8.17
CA LEU A 250 -3.40 16.90 6.98
C LEU A 250 -4.03 17.42 5.68
N ILE A 251 -5.34 17.68 5.67
CA ILE A 251 -6.06 18.13 4.47
C ILE A 251 -6.40 19.63 4.50
N PHE A 252 -6.21 20.29 5.64
CA PHE A 252 -6.39 21.74 5.75
C PHE A 252 -5.10 22.48 5.39
N PRO A 253 -5.19 23.72 4.91
CA PRO A 253 -4.02 24.57 4.74
C PRO A 253 -3.26 24.74 6.06
N GLN A 254 -1.94 24.59 6.01
CA GLN A 254 -1.09 24.69 7.21
C GLN A 254 -0.79 26.13 7.66
N ARG A 255 -1.17 27.13 6.86
CA ARG A 255 -0.90 28.55 7.13
C ARG A 255 -2.17 29.37 6.91
N LYS A 256 -2.52 30.21 7.88
CA LYS A 256 -3.76 31.01 7.92
C LYS A 256 -3.98 31.93 6.70
N ASN A 257 -2.94 32.23 5.92
CA ASN A 257 -3.00 33.17 4.80
C ASN A 257 -2.61 32.52 3.45
N ASP A 258 -2.47 31.19 3.39
CA ASP A 258 -2.06 30.54 2.15
C ASP A 258 -3.30 30.19 1.31
N PHE A 259 -3.85 31.23 0.67
CA PHE A 259 -4.86 31.07 -0.39
C PHE A 259 -4.23 30.68 -1.73
N LYS A 260 -2.93 30.38 -1.77
CA LYS A 260 -2.26 29.96 -2.98
C LYS A 260 -2.69 28.53 -3.35
N VAL A 261 -3.80 28.46 -4.07
CA VAL A 261 -4.34 27.22 -4.61
C VAL A 261 -3.56 26.82 -5.86
N ASP A 262 -2.87 25.69 -5.80
CA ASP A 262 -2.27 25.05 -6.96
C ASP A 262 -3.02 23.75 -7.29
N ILE A 263 -3.88 23.81 -8.32
CA ILE A 263 -4.63 22.64 -8.80
C ILE A 263 -3.78 21.70 -9.68
N ASN A 264 -2.59 22.12 -10.10
CA ASN A 264 -1.72 21.33 -10.95
C ASN A 264 -0.82 20.38 -10.15
N LYS A 265 -0.68 20.59 -8.83
CA LYS A 265 0.06 19.65 -7.98
C LYS A 265 -0.66 18.30 -7.90
N PRO A 266 0.05 17.20 -7.58
CA PRO A 266 -0.56 15.88 -7.42
C PRO A 266 -1.73 15.91 -6.42
N TRP A 267 -2.83 15.21 -6.74
CA TRP A 267 -4.06 15.21 -5.91
C TRP A 267 -3.82 14.76 -4.47
N ILE A 268 -2.82 13.91 -4.24
CA ILE A 268 -2.43 13.44 -2.91
C ILE A 268 -1.91 14.58 -2.01
N ASN A 269 -1.53 15.71 -2.60
CA ASN A 269 -1.04 16.90 -1.92
C ASN A 269 -2.07 18.04 -1.91
N TRP A 270 -3.29 17.81 -2.39
CA TRP A 270 -4.36 18.81 -2.34
C TRP A 270 -4.81 19.04 -0.90
N SER A 271 -5.02 20.30 -0.56
CA SER A 271 -5.87 20.73 0.55
C SER A 271 -7.32 20.79 0.10
N ILE A 272 -8.21 20.97 1.07
CA ILE A 272 -9.63 21.16 0.81
C ILE A 272 -9.92 22.37 -0.10
N PHE A 273 -9.11 23.43 -0.07
CA PHE A 273 -9.33 24.59 -0.93
C PHE A 273 -8.95 24.33 -2.38
N GLU A 274 -7.91 23.53 -2.63
CA GLU A 274 -7.57 23.12 -4.00
C GLU A 274 -8.64 22.20 -4.57
N PHE A 275 -9.17 21.29 -3.76
CA PHE A 275 -10.32 20.48 -4.13
C PHE A 275 -11.57 21.32 -4.43
N ILE A 276 -11.90 22.30 -3.59
CA ILE A 276 -13.04 23.20 -3.81
C ILE A 276 -12.85 23.99 -5.10
N GLN A 277 -11.70 24.65 -5.29
CA GLN A 277 -11.42 25.42 -6.50
C GLN A 277 -11.56 24.57 -7.75
N TYR A 278 -11.04 23.34 -7.70
CA TYR A 278 -11.11 22.42 -8.82
C TYR A 278 -12.56 22.02 -9.15
N CYS A 279 -13.39 21.73 -8.13
CA CYS A 279 -14.82 21.43 -8.34
C CYS A 279 -15.62 22.67 -8.76
N ASN A 280 -15.19 23.85 -8.32
CA ASN A 280 -15.83 25.13 -8.58
C ASN A 280 -15.65 25.60 -10.03
N GLY A 281 -14.57 25.19 -10.69
CA GLY A 281 -14.25 25.58 -12.07
C GLY A 281 -13.78 27.03 -12.23
N THR A 282 -13.81 27.84 -11.17
CA THR A 282 -13.29 29.22 -11.13
C THR A 282 -12.37 29.42 -9.94
N SER A 283 -11.48 30.41 -10.04
CA SER A 283 -10.60 30.83 -8.95
C SER A 283 -11.41 31.24 -7.73
N ILE A 284 -11.06 30.69 -6.56
CA ILE A 284 -11.72 31.05 -5.29
C ILE A 284 -11.54 32.55 -5.01
N LEU A 285 -10.35 33.11 -5.29
CA LEU A 285 -10.07 34.53 -5.09
C LEU A 285 -10.94 35.41 -5.99
N GLU A 286 -11.05 35.08 -7.27
CA GLU A 286 -11.92 35.82 -8.18
C GLU A 286 -13.39 35.72 -7.77
N ASP A 287 -13.84 34.56 -7.32
CA ASP A 287 -15.21 34.39 -6.84
C ASP A 287 -15.47 35.23 -5.59
N ILE A 288 -14.50 35.35 -4.68
CA ILE A 288 -14.60 36.25 -3.52
C ILE A 288 -14.66 37.71 -3.97
N ASP A 289 -13.79 38.14 -4.89
CA ASP A 289 -13.73 39.53 -5.39
C ASP A 289 -15.01 39.91 -6.14
N LYS A 290 -15.60 38.96 -6.89
CA LYS A 290 -16.89 39.13 -7.59
C LYS A 290 -18.10 39.05 -6.64
N GLY A 291 -17.90 38.82 -5.34
CA GLY A 291 -18.97 38.75 -4.36
C GLY A 291 -19.81 37.46 -4.45
N ASN A 292 -19.23 36.35 -4.90
CA ASN A 292 -19.91 35.06 -4.99
C ASN A 292 -20.24 34.53 -3.59
N ARG A 293 -21.46 34.84 -3.12
CA ARG A 293 -21.91 34.53 -1.76
C ARG A 293 -21.75 33.05 -1.38
N ALA A 294 -21.95 32.12 -2.31
CA ALA A 294 -21.86 30.69 -1.99
C ALA A 294 -20.43 30.27 -1.61
N VAL A 295 -19.46 30.68 -2.41
CA VAL A 295 -18.04 30.36 -2.22
C VAL A 295 -17.50 31.07 -0.99
N ILE A 296 -17.87 32.35 -0.80
CA ILE A 296 -17.51 33.13 0.39
C ILE A 296 -17.99 32.43 1.67
N ILE A 297 -19.25 31.96 1.69
CA ILE A 297 -19.80 31.25 2.86
C ILE A 297 -19.03 29.94 3.09
N LEU A 298 -18.79 29.14 2.05
CA LEU A 298 -18.08 27.86 2.18
C LEU A 298 -16.66 28.04 2.72
N VAL A 299 -15.89 28.96 2.14
CA VAL A 299 -14.52 29.27 2.58
C VAL A 299 -14.53 29.80 4.01
N SER A 300 -15.48 30.68 4.36
CA SER A 300 -15.63 31.19 5.72
C SER A 300 -15.99 30.09 6.71
N THR A 301 -16.86 29.16 6.35
CA THR A 301 -17.23 28.00 7.18
C THR A 301 -16.02 27.12 7.45
N ILE A 302 -15.20 26.82 6.43
CA ILE A 302 -13.98 26.03 6.59
C ILE A 302 -12.95 26.76 7.44
N ASN A 303 -12.74 28.06 7.22
CA ASN A 303 -11.83 28.86 8.04
C ASN A 303 -12.28 28.91 9.51
N ASN A 304 -13.58 29.03 9.78
CA ASN A 304 -14.12 29.00 11.14
C ASN A 304 -13.96 27.62 11.78
N PHE A 305 -14.16 26.55 11.01
CA PHE A 305 -13.84 25.20 11.44
C PHE A 305 -12.38 25.10 11.88
N MET A 306 -11.43 25.51 11.03
CA MET A 306 -10.00 25.48 11.33
C MET A 306 -9.64 26.30 12.58
N LYS A 307 -10.18 27.52 12.71
CA LYS A 307 -9.94 28.40 13.87
C LYS A 307 -10.40 27.77 15.18
N ARG A 308 -11.56 27.10 15.19
CA ARG A 308 -12.11 26.46 16.39
C ARG A 308 -11.14 25.43 16.97
N PHE A 309 -10.37 24.77 16.12
CA PHE A 309 -9.48 23.70 16.55
C PHE A 309 -7.99 24.11 16.58
N ASN A 310 -7.67 25.40 16.54
CA ASN A 310 -6.29 25.92 16.56
C ASN A 310 -5.39 25.36 15.43
N ILE A 311 -5.90 25.39 14.19
CA ILE A 311 -5.09 25.26 12.96
C ILE A 311 -4.75 26.66 12.43
#